data_AF-A0AAE2ZDD2-F1
#
_entry.id   AF-A0AAE2ZDD2-F1
#
_cell.length_a   1.000
_cell.length_b   1.000
_cell.length_c   1.000
_cell.angle_alpha   90.00
_cell.angle_beta   90.00
_cell.angle_gamma   90.00
#
_symmetry.space_group_name_H-M   'P 1'
#
loop_
_entity.id
_entity.type
_entity.pdbx_description
1 polymer ?
#
loop_
_entity_poly.entity_id
_entity_poly.type
_entity_poly.pdbx_seq_one_letter_code
_entity_poly.pdbx_strand_id
1 'polypeptide(L)'
;MNKSANNWYEDNIKFLSSVSVPPNEVRLLSAGELYEVCGVFQRATRNHIERRWLPSKDCRNALAHHLRTMFPNEWIEHAKWTELIELGLESMIHGRNHPRISESEFWDSLEELETDLHLAIRATYKTILLFQSGDNRHLTVKTDVFVVPSRMNEFLASLVSGDIYPVWVAQVDSGLTPKVENGVYPQYTLRKE
;
A
#
# COMPACT_ATOMS: atom_id res chain seq x y z
N MET A 1 11.45 -32.76 -31.73
CA MET A 1 10.54 -32.61 -30.57
C MET A 1 11.02 -31.41 -29.76
N ASN A 2 10.46 -30.23 -30.02
CA ASN A 2 10.82 -29.00 -29.33
C ASN A 2 10.05 -28.92 -28.01
N LYS A 3 10.77 -29.00 -26.87
CA LYS A 3 10.23 -28.58 -25.58
C LYS A 3 10.04 -27.07 -25.64
N SER A 4 8.80 -26.61 -25.61
CA SER A 4 8.46 -25.20 -25.49
C SER A 4 8.96 -24.66 -24.15
N ALA A 5 9.79 -23.63 -24.22
CA ALA A 5 10.39 -22.93 -23.09
C ALA A 5 9.37 -22.02 -22.37
N ASN A 6 8.29 -22.58 -21.81
CA ASN A 6 7.17 -21.77 -21.30
C ASN A 6 6.68 -22.09 -19.87
N ASN A 7 7.44 -22.81 -19.04
CA ASN A 7 6.95 -23.20 -17.70
C ASN A 7 7.60 -22.49 -16.50
N TRP A 8 8.54 -21.56 -16.69
CA TRP A 8 9.12 -20.87 -15.52
C TRP A 8 8.14 -19.90 -14.83
N TYR A 9 7.17 -19.36 -15.59
CA TYR A 9 6.23 -18.33 -15.13
C TYR A 9 5.08 -18.86 -14.27
N GLU A 10 4.54 -20.04 -14.60
CA GLU A 10 3.52 -20.71 -13.77
C GLU A 10 4.08 -21.15 -12.42
N ASP A 11 5.39 -21.49 -12.38
CA ASP A 11 6.04 -22.00 -11.17
C ASP A 11 6.44 -20.90 -10.17
N ASN A 12 6.55 -19.63 -10.59
CA ASN A 12 7.12 -18.55 -9.76
C ASN A 12 6.20 -17.32 -9.57
N ILE A 13 5.07 -17.23 -10.27
CA ILE A 13 4.04 -16.24 -9.95
C ILE A 13 3.13 -16.82 -8.87
N LYS A 14 3.39 -16.47 -7.61
CA LYS A 14 2.36 -16.60 -6.57
C LYS A 14 1.29 -15.56 -6.84
N PHE A 15 0.30 -15.92 -7.65
CA PHE A 15 -0.96 -15.19 -7.67
C PHE A 15 -1.44 -15.08 -6.22
N LEU A 16 -1.76 -13.86 -5.78
CA LEU A 16 -2.38 -13.66 -4.48
C LEU A 16 -3.61 -14.56 -4.45
N SER A 17 -3.59 -15.56 -3.57
CA SER A 17 -4.78 -16.37 -3.33
C SER A 17 -5.90 -15.43 -2.89
N SER A 18 -7.16 -15.79 -3.08
CA SER A 18 -8.30 -14.99 -2.57
C SER A 18 -8.19 -14.68 -1.07
N VAL A 19 -7.40 -15.46 -0.32
CA VAL A 19 -7.10 -15.29 1.11
C VAL A 19 -6.10 -14.14 1.38
N SER A 20 -5.32 -13.75 0.38
CA SER A 20 -4.28 -12.72 0.47
C SER A 20 -4.77 -11.33 0.02
N VAL A 21 -5.97 -11.27 -0.55
CA VAL A 21 -6.65 -10.01 -0.89
C VAL A 21 -7.26 -9.46 0.40
N PRO A 22 -7.14 -8.15 0.70
CA PRO A 22 -7.82 -7.57 1.84
C PRO A 22 -9.32 -7.95 1.81
N PRO A 23 -9.89 -8.47 2.91
CA PRO A 23 -11.29 -8.94 2.94
C PRO A 23 -12.31 -7.79 2.84
N ASN A 24 -11.83 -6.54 2.97
CA ASN A 24 -12.64 -5.33 2.92
C ASN A 24 -12.72 -4.80 1.49
N GLU A 25 -13.65 -3.87 1.27
CA GLU A 25 -13.72 -3.11 0.02
C GLU A 25 -12.37 -2.47 -0.32
N VAL A 26 -11.99 -2.56 -1.59
CA VAL A 26 -10.74 -2.02 -2.13
C VAL A 26 -11.01 -1.06 -3.29
N ARG A 27 -10.04 -0.19 -3.56
CA ARG A 27 -9.99 0.71 -4.72
C ARG A 27 -8.72 0.44 -5.52
N LEU A 28 -8.77 0.79 -6.80
CA LEU A 28 -7.59 0.80 -7.66
C LEU A 28 -7.11 2.24 -7.79
N LEU A 29 -5.83 2.48 -7.52
CA LEU A 29 -5.16 3.75 -7.78
C LEU A 29 -3.97 3.54 -8.71
N SER A 30 -3.68 4.57 -9.50
CA SER A 30 -2.46 4.65 -10.30
C SER A 30 -1.23 4.91 -9.41
N ALA A 31 -0.04 4.55 -9.91
CA ALA A 31 1.22 4.91 -9.24
C ALA A 31 1.36 6.43 -9.08
N GLY A 32 0.86 7.19 -10.07
CA GLY A 32 0.83 8.66 -10.05
C GLY A 32 0.08 9.20 -8.83
N GLU A 33 -1.16 8.75 -8.61
CA GLU A 33 -1.95 9.14 -7.44
C GLU A 33 -1.25 8.77 -6.12
N LEU A 34 -0.63 7.59 -6.05
CA LEU A 34 0.12 7.18 -4.87
C LEU A 34 1.36 8.04 -4.62
N TYR A 35 2.06 8.47 -5.66
CA TYR A 35 3.19 9.39 -5.53
C TYR A 35 2.77 10.76 -5.04
N GLU A 36 1.64 11.28 -5.52
CA GLU A 36 1.12 12.55 -5.06
C GLU A 36 0.85 12.51 -3.56
N VAL A 37 0.14 11.47 -3.09
CA VAL A 37 -0.12 11.27 -1.66
C VAL A 37 1.17 11.12 -0.86
N CYS A 38 2.08 10.24 -1.28
CA CYS A 38 3.38 10.08 -0.61
C CYS A 38 4.19 11.39 -0.57
N GLY A 39 4.11 12.18 -1.65
CA GLY A 39 4.75 13.48 -1.75
C GLY A 39 4.17 14.50 -0.79
N VAL A 40 2.85 14.50 -0.56
CA VAL A 40 2.21 15.35 0.47
C VAL A 40 2.73 14.99 1.86
N PHE A 41 2.72 13.70 2.22
CA PHE A 41 3.26 13.23 3.50
C PHE A 41 4.71 13.65 3.73
N GLN A 42 5.58 13.48 2.72
CA GLN A 42 6.99 13.87 2.82
C GLN A 42 7.16 15.39 2.95
N ARG A 43 6.32 16.18 2.29
CA ARG A 43 6.33 17.65 2.45
C ARG A 43 5.80 18.11 3.80
N ALA A 44 4.92 17.33 4.43
CA ALA A 44 4.38 17.64 5.76
C ALA A 44 5.30 17.17 6.90
N THR A 45 6.29 16.31 6.62
CA THR A 45 7.27 15.78 7.58
C THR A 45 8.67 16.31 7.27
N ARG A 46 8.88 17.62 7.50
CA ARG A 46 10.10 18.34 7.09
C ARG A 46 11.23 18.23 8.11
N ASN A 47 10.94 18.13 9.40
CA ASN A 47 11.93 18.04 10.45
C ASN A 47 12.26 16.56 10.72
N HIS A 48 13.01 15.96 9.79
CA HIS A 48 13.44 14.56 9.93
C HIS A 48 14.95 14.45 10.11
N ILE A 49 15.37 13.49 10.93
CA ILE A 49 16.77 13.18 11.19
C ILE A 49 17.33 12.43 9.97
N GLU A 50 18.40 12.97 9.40
CA GLU A 50 19.10 12.28 8.31
C GLU A 50 19.74 10.97 8.80
N ARG A 51 19.78 9.96 7.91
CA ARG A 51 20.48 8.67 8.12
C ARG A 51 19.92 7.79 9.26
N ARG A 52 18.73 8.08 9.77
CA ARG A 52 17.97 7.13 10.61
C ARG A 52 17.49 5.94 9.76
N TRP A 53 17.43 4.76 10.37
CA TRP A 53 16.95 3.55 9.72
C TRP A 53 15.43 3.57 9.55
N LEU A 54 14.92 2.83 8.56
CA LEU A 54 13.48 2.59 8.43
C LEU A 54 12.97 1.96 9.74
N PRO A 55 11.92 2.52 10.38
CA PRO A 55 11.32 1.95 11.59
C PRO A 55 10.86 0.51 11.37
N SER A 56 10.83 -0.29 12.44
CA SER A 56 10.38 -1.69 12.40
C SER A 56 8.93 -1.83 11.92
N LYS A 57 8.51 -3.02 11.49
CA LYS A 57 7.13 -3.25 11.03
C LYS A 57 6.11 -2.96 12.13
N ASP A 58 6.37 -3.38 13.37
CA ASP A 58 5.50 -3.13 14.51
C ASP A 58 5.33 -1.65 14.78
N CYS A 59 6.44 -0.92 14.68
CA CYS A 59 6.46 0.52 14.84
C CYS A 59 5.65 1.24 13.76
N ARG A 60 5.82 0.84 12.49
CA ARG A 60 5.00 1.35 11.38
C ARG A 60 3.53 0.99 11.53
N ASN A 61 3.20 -0.19 12.08
CA ASN A 61 1.83 -0.59 12.36
C ASN A 61 1.19 0.24 13.47
N ALA A 62 1.96 0.61 14.50
CA ALA A 62 1.49 1.51 15.56
C ALA A 62 1.18 2.91 15.00
N LEU A 63 2.06 3.47 14.17
CA LEU A 63 1.80 4.73 13.47
C LEU A 63 0.55 4.63 12.59
N ALA A 64 0.45 3.56 11.78
CA ALA A 64 -0.70 3.31 10.94
C ALA A 64 -2.01 3.21 11.76
N HIS A 65 -1.98 2.58 12.94
CA HIS A 65 -3.13 2.54 13.84
C HIS A 65 -3.53 3.94 14.29
N HIS A 66 -2.58 4.81 14.65
CA HIS A 66 -2.87 6.18 15.04
C HIS A 66 -3.51 7.00 13.89
N LEU A 67 -2.97 6.88 12.67
CA LEU A 67 -3.54 7.46 11.47
C LEU A 67 -5.00 7.04 11.24
N ARG A 68 -5.33 5.76 11.47
CA ARG A 68 -6.73 5.29 11.32
C ARG A 68 -7.71 6.04 12.23
N THR A 69 -7.27 6.47 13.41
CA THR A 69 -8.12 7.19 14.37
C THR A 69 -8.24 8.69 14.08
N MET A 70 -7.29 9.25 13.34
CA MET A 70 -7.19 10.69 13.05
C MET A 70 -7.94 11.09 11.77
N PHE A 71 -7.92 10.23 10.77
CA PHE A 71 -8.50 10.52 9.45
C PHE A 71 -9.91 9.96 9.32
N PRO A 72 -10.77 10.56 8.48
CA PRO A 72 -12.13 10.08 8.26
C PRO A 72 -12.14 8.71 7.55
N ASN A 73 -13.19 7.93 7.80
CA ASN A 73 -13.42 6.68 7.05
C ASN A 73 -13.84 6.95 5.60
N GLU A 74 -14.61 8.03 5.37
CA GLU A 74 -15.18 8.36 4.07
C GLU A 74 -14.10 8.68 3.05
N TRP A 75 -14.29 8.18 1.82
CA TRP A 75 -13.38 8.48 0.72
C TRP A 75 -13.51 9.94 0.30
N ILE A 76 -12.45 10.72 0.52
CA ILE A 76 -12.41 12.13 0.18
C ILE A 76 -12.01 12.31 -1.29
N GLU A 77 -12.57 13.32 -1.96
CA GLU A 77 -12.20 13.68 -3.32
C GLU A 77 -10.74 14.12 -3.43
N HIS A 78 -10.11 13.76 -4.54
CA HIS A 78 -8.68 13.97 -4.80
C HIS A 78 -8.21 15.42 -4.54
N ALA A 79 -9.02 16.41 -4.93
CA ALA A 79 -8.71 17.83 -4.78
C ALA A 79 -8.47 18.27 -3.32
N LYS A 80 -8.98 17.51 -2.34
CA LYS A 80 -8.87 17.82 -0.90
C LYS A 80 -7.82 16.99 -0.18
N TRP A 81 -7.13 16.06 -0.86
CA TRP A 81 -6.18 15.16 -0.21
C TRP A 81 -5.02 15.89 0.44
N THR A 82 -4.46 16.89 -0.24
CA THR A 82 -3.33 17.68 0.29
C THR A 82 -3.69 18.34 1.63
N GLU A 83 -4.79 19.11 1.64
CA GLU A 83 -5.27 19.80 2.83
C GLU A 83 -5.59 18.81 3.97
N LEU A 84 -6.27 17.71 3.65
CA LEU A 84 -6.60 16.67 4.62
C LEU A 84 -5.35 16.11 5.30
N ILE A 85 -4.35 15.72 4.52
CA ILE A 85 -3.11 15.10 5.02
C ILE A 85 -2.30 16.11 5.83
N GLU A 86 -2.12 17.34 5.32
CA GLU A 86 -1.36 18.37 6.01
C GLU A 86 -1.99 18.73 7.36
N LEU A 87 -3.31 18.96 7.41
CA LEU A 87 -4.01 19.27 8.67
C LEU A 87 -4.00 18.09 9.65
N GLY A 88 -4.16 16.86 9.14
CA GLY A 88 -4.15 15.66 9.96
C GLY A 88 -2.79 15.38 10.56
N LEU A 89 -1.72 15.53 9.78
CA LEU A 89 -0.34 15.37 10.27
C LEU A 89 0.07 16.50 11.22
N GLU A 90 -0.30 17.74 10.94
CA GLU A 90 -0.08 18.86 11.86
C GLU A 90 -0.75 18.61 13.22
N SER A 91 -1.99 18.12 13.20
CA SER A 91 -2.70 17.76 14.43
C SER A 91 -2.06 16.60 15.18
N MET A 92 -1.42 15.67 14.47
CA MET A 92 -0.72 14.52 15.05
C MET A 92 0.63 14.90 15.68
N ILE A 93 1.40 15.74 14.99
CA ILE A 93 2.77 16.12 15.37
C ILE A 93 2.75 17.27 16.37
N HIS A 94 1.91 18.29 16.15
CA HIS A 94 1.90 19.55 16.90
C HIS A 94 0.63 19.78 17.73
N GLY A 95 -0.33 18.84 17.70
CA GLY A 95 -1.58 18.96 18.45
C GLY A 95 -1.39 18.89 19.97
N ARG A 96 -2.18 19.69 20.70
CA ARG A 96 -2.19 19.75 22.19
C ARG A 96 -2.66 18.45 22.87
N ASN A 97 -3.25 17.55 22.10
CA ASN A 97 -3.58 16.20 22.51
C ASN A 97 -2.49 15.28 21.96
N HIS A 98 -1.27 15.37 22.50
CA HIS A 98 -0.47 14.14 22.51
C HIS A 98 -1.37 13.13 23.21
N PRO A 99 -1.78 12.02 22.55
CA PRO A 99 -2.28 10.90 23.32
C PRO A 99 -1.27 10.72 24.45
N ARG A 100 -1.75 10.51 25.68
CA ARG A 100 -0.93 9.98 26.77
C ARG A 100 -0.47 8.57 26.37
N ILE A 101 0.25 8.45 25.27
CA ILE A 101 1.21 7.42 25.00
C ILE A 101 2.23 7.73 26.07
N SER A 102 2.40 6.81 27.01
CA SER A 102 3.53 6.91 27.93
C SER A 102 4.76 7.20 27.08
N GLU A 103 5.47 8.29 27.36
CA GLU A 103 6.76 8.66 26.75
C GLU A 103 7.82 7.54 26.86
N SER A 104 7.47 6.37 27.40
CA SER A 104 8.31 5.21 27.62
C SER A 104 8.15 4.06 26.64
N GLU A 105 7.27 4.09 25.62
CA GLU A 105 7.06 2.86 24.82
C GLU A 105 7.54 2.85 23.37
N PHE A 106 7.67 3.96 22.63
CA PHE A 106 8.20 3.89 21.25
C PHE A 106 8.95 5.11 20.71
N TRP A 107 8.63 6.34 21.14
CA TRP A 107 9.25 7.57 20.62
C TRP A 107 9.71 8.47 21.75
N ASP A 108 11.00 8.81 21.75
CA ASP A 108 11.61 9.65 22.79
C ASP A 108 11.45 11.15 22.46
N SER A 109 11.04 11.51 21.23
CA SER A 109 10.76 12.90 20.84
C SER A 109 9.81 13.05 19.64
N LEU A 110 9.28 14.26 19.44
CA LEU A 110 8.50 14.64 18.25
C LEU A 110 9.29 14.53 16.95
N GLU A 111 10.58 14.85 17.01
CA GLU A 111 11.48 14.76 15.87
C GLU A 111 11.64 13.31 15.40
N GLU A 112 11.65 12.35 16.33
CA GLU A 112 11.66 10.92 15.99
C GLU A 112 10.36 10.50 15.33
N LEU A 113 9.21 10.87 15.89
CA LEU A 113 7.90 10.58 15.30
C LEU A 113 7.80 11.10 13.86
N GLU A 114 8.17 12.37 13.64
CA GLU A 114 8.16 12.99 12.32
C GLU A 114 9.13 12.28 11.36
N THR A 115 10.33 11.92 11.83
CA THR A 115 11.32 11.16 11.06
C THR A 115 10.80 9.78 10.65
N ASP A 116 10.17 9.05 11.57
CA ASP A 116 9.74 7.68 11.34
C ASP A 116 8.54 7.62 10.39
N LEU A 117 7.63 8.60 10.45
CA LEU A 117 6.61 8.81 9.41
C LEU A 117 7.23 9.11 8.05
N HIS A 118 8.19 10.04 8.00
CA HIS A 118 8.88 10.41 6.78
C HIS A 118 9.54 9.19 6.12
N LEU A 119 10.30 8.41 6.89
CA LEU A 119 11.02 7.24 6.40
C LEU A 119 10.07 6.12 5.97
N ALA A 120 8.99 5.88 6.72
CA ALA A 120 7.97 4.89 6.35
C ALA A 120 7.34 5.21 5.00
N ILE A 121 6.87 6.46 4.81
CA ILE A 121 6.29 6.90 3.54
C ILE A 121 7.33 6.87 2.42
N ARG A 122 8.57 7.29 2.69
CA ARG A 122 9.65 7.25 1.70
C ARG A 122 9.99 5.83 1.27
N ALA A 123 9.93 4.86 2.17
CA ALA A 123 10.07 3.45 1.81
C ALA A 123 8.93 3.01 0.89
N THR A 124 7.68 3.32 1.22
CA THR A 124 6.52 3.01 0.37
C THR A 124 6.61 3.65 -1.01
N TYR A 125 6.99 4.94 -1.08
CA TYR A 125 7.26 5.64 -2.35
C TYR A 125 8.27 4.89 -3.21
N LYS A 126 9.40 4.48 -2.62
CA LYS A 126 10.44 3.71 -3.34
C LYS A 126 9.93 2.34 -3.79
N THR A 127 9.10 1.68 -2.99
CA THR A 127 8.48 0.41 -3.37
C THR A 127 7.55 0.60 -4.58
N ILE A 128 6.70 1.63 -4.57
CA ILE A 128 5.85 1.97 -5.73
C ILE A 128 6.72 2.20 -6.98
N LEU A 129 7.81 2.96 -6.84
CA LEU A 129 8.74 3.23 -7.94
C LEU A 129 9.41 1.97 -8.49
N LEU A 130 9.77 1.03 -7.62
CA LEU A 130 10.29 -0.27 -8.03
C LEU A 130 9.27 -1.01 -8.91
N PHE A 131 8.02 -1.12 -8.46
CA PHE A 131 6.94 -1.80 -9.19
C PHE A 131 6.54 -1.09 -10.48
N GLN A 132 6.55 0.24 -10.51
CA GLN A 132 6.21 1.03 -11.70
C GLN A 132 7.31 0.98 -12.77
N SER A 133 8.57 1.19 -12.35
CA SER A 133 9.70 1.26 -13.29
C SER A 133 10.07 -0.12 -13.82
N GLY A 134 9.89 -1.16 -13.00
CA GLY A 134 10.30 -2.52 -13.29
C GLY A 134 11.81 -2.66 -13.25
N ASP A 135 12.35 -3.33 -12.23
CA ASP A 135 13.71 -3.86 -12.29
C ASP A 135 13.61 -5.35 -12.65
N ASN A 136 13.98 -5.70 -13.89
CA ASN A 136 13.88 -7.08 -14.39
C ASN A 136 14.73 -8.09 -13.59
N ARG A 137 15.65 -7.63 -12.72
CA ARG A 137 16.40 -8.49 -11.80
C ARG A 137 15.57 -8.93 -10.58
N HIS A 138 14.58 -8.12 -10.20
CA HIS A 138 13.82 -8.27 -8.96
C HIS A 138 12.30 -8.37 -9.18
N LEU A 139 11.81 -7.97 -10.35
CA LEU A 139 10.41 -7.95 -10.72
C LEU A 139 10.20 -8.54 -12.11
N THR A 140 9.25 -9.47 -12.21
CA THR A 140 8.93 -10.17 -13.45
C THR A 140 8.15 -9.29 -14.42
N VAL A 141 7.27 -8.43 -13.89
CA VAL A 141 6.40 -7.55 -14.67
C VAL A 141 6.16 -6.26 -13.88
N LYS A 142 6.31 -5.11 -14.55
CA LYS A 142 5.99 -3.80 -13.97
C LYS A 142 4.48 -3.56 -13.92
N THR A 143 4.03 -2.69 -13.01
CA THR A 143 2.64 -2.23 -12.99
C THR A 143 2.53 -0.77 -12.57
N ASP A 144 1.55 -0.09 -13.15
CA ASP A 144 1.17 1.27 -12.77
C ASP A 144 -0.10 1.30 -11.91
N VAL A 145 -0.66 0.14 -11.54
CA VAL A 145 -1.94 0.03 -10.83
C VAL A 145 -1.77 -0.72 -9.52
N PHE A 146 -2.37 -0.20 -8.46
CA PHE A 146 -2.27 -0.73 -7.11
C PHE A 146 -3.66 -0.84 -6.46
N VAL A 147 -3.87 -1.92 -5.73
CA VAL A 147 -5.00 -2.10 -4.81
C VAL A 147 -4.69 -1.38 -3.50
N VAL A 148 -5.66 -0.58 -3.04
CA VAL A 148 -5.64 0.10 -1.75
C VAL A 148 -6.96 -0.11 -1.01
N PRO A 149 -7.00 0.04 0.33
CA PRO A 149 -8.25 0.06 1.08
C PRO A 149 -9.24 1.12 0.55
N SER A 150 -10.55 0.83 0.57
CA SER A 150 -11.56 1.77 0.06
C SER A 150 -11.89 2.93 1.00
N ARG A 151 -11.52 2.81 2.29
CA ARG A 151 -11.67 3.83 3.33
C ARG A 151 -10.44 4.71 3.39
N MET A 152 -10.64 6.02 3.53
CA MET A 152 -9.55 7.00 3.45
C MET A 152 -8.51 6.79 4.54
N ASN A 153 -8.93 6.68 5.80
CA ASN A 153 -8.02 6.43 6.91
C ASN A 153 -7.22 5.11 6.80
N GLU A 154 -7.85 4.03 6.32
CA GLU A 154 -7.19 2.74 6.09
C GLU A 154 -6.19 2.83 4.94
N PHE A 155 -6.50 3.56 3.87
CA PHE A 155 -5.60 3.85 2.76
C PHE A 155 -4.37 4.65 3.22
N LEU A 156 -4.56 5.77 3.91
CA LEU A 156 -3.43 6.58 4.39
C LEU A 156 -2.56 5.78 5.39
N ALA A 157 -3.18 4.96 6.23
CA ALA A 157 -2.47 4.06 7.14
C ALA A 157 -1.72 2.93 6.41
N SER A 158 -2.22 2.44 5.27
CA SER A 158 -1.53 1.41 4.49
C SER A 158 -0.21 1.93 3.91
N LEU A 159 -0.15 3.22 3.57
CA LEU A 159 1.08 3.85 3.10
C LEU A 159 2.16 3.90 4.18
N VAL A 160 1.80 4.16 5.44
CA VAL A 160 2.76 4.19 6.55
C VAL A 160 3.18 2.79 6.97
N SER A 161 2.25 1.85 7.05
CA SER A 161 2.58 0.45 7.36
C SER A 161 3.42 -0.23 6.26
N GLY A 162 3.36 0.28 5.03
CA GLY A 162 4.04 -0.26 3.85
C GLY A 162 3.29 -1.41 3.20
N ASP A 163 1.99 -1.55 3.48
CA ASP A 163 1.14 -2.60 2.95
C ASP A 163 0.49 -2.13 1.64
N ILE A 164 1.22 -2.29 0.54
CA ILE A 164 0.77 -1.95 -0.81
C ILE A 164 0.66 -3.20 -1.69
N TYR A 165 -0.35 -3.21 -2.56
CA TYR A 165 -0.70 -4.39 -3.36
C TYR A 165 -0.64 -4.05 -4.85
N PRO A 166 0.49 -4.28 -5.54
CA PRO A 166 0.59 -4.09 -6.99
C PRO A 166 -0.35 -5.06 -7.72
N VAL A 167 -0.98 -4.59 -8.81
CA VAL A 167 -1.96 -5.37 -9.59
C VAL A 167 -1.53 -5.45 -11.05
N TRP A 168 -1.62 -6.63 -11.66
CA TRP A 168 -1.50 -6.77 -13.11
C TRP A 168 -2.89 -6.95 -13.72
N VAL A 169 -3.32 -5.95 -14.48
CA VAL A 169 -4.60 -6.02 -15.21
C VAL A 169 -4.33 -6.63 -16.57
N ALA A 170 -4.97 -7.77 -16.85
CA ALA A 170 -4.93 -8.42 -18.15
C ALA A 170 -6.33 -8.42 -18.76
N GLN A 171 -6.40 -8.14 -20.07
CA GLN A 171 -7.61 -8.41 -20.82
C GLN A 171 -7.80 -9.92 -20.92
N VAL A 172 -8.99 -10.39 -20.53
CA VAL A 172 -9.37 -11.79 -20.65
C VAL A 172 -10.52 -11.89 -21.64
N ASP A 173 -10.41 -12.80 -22.59
CA ASP A 173 -11.51 -13.15 -23.49
C ASP A 173 -12.39 -14.21 -22.81
N SER A 174 -13.67 -13.89 -22.61
CA SER A 174 -14.64 -14.82 -22.04
C SER A 174 -14.85 -16.05 -22.92
N GLY A 175 -14.70 -15.92 -24.24
CA GLY A 175 -14.78 -17.05 -25.19
C GLY A 175 -13.59 -18.02 -25.10
N LEU A 176 -12.47 -17.57 -24.54
CA LEU A 176 -11.28 -18.40 -24.29
C LEU A 176 -11.21 -18.92 -22.84
N THR A 177 -12.16 -18.54 -21.99
CA THR A 177 -12.22 -19.00 -20.61
C THR A 177 -12.62 -20.48 -20.59
N PRO A 178 -11.78 -21.39 -20.07
CA PRO A 178 -12.06 -22.82 -20.12
C PRO A 178 -13.38 -23.17 -19.43
N LYS A 179 -14.18 -24.04 -20.08
CA LYS A 179 -15.46 -24.56 -19.56
C LYS A 179 -16.55 -23.50 -19.31
N VAL A 180 -16.49 -22.35 -19.99
CA VAL A 180 -17.63 -21.42 -20.02
C VAL A 180 -18.67 -21.96 -21.00
N GLU A 181 -19.70 -22.61 -20.45
CA GLU A 181 -20.90 -23.01 -21.19
C GLU A 181 -22.07 -22.12 -20.73
N ASN A 182 -23.06 -21.87 -21.61
CA ASN A 182 -24.19 -20.99 -21.31
C ASN A 182 -24.87 -21.37 -19.97
N GLY A 183 -24.77 -20.48 -18.97
CA GLY A 183 -25.39 -20.64 -17.66
C GLY A 183 -24.57 -21.44 -16.63
N VAL A 184 -23.38 -21.92 -16.99
CA VAL A 184 -22.50 -22.69 -16.10
C VAL A 184 -21.16 -21.96 -15.96
N TYR A 185 -20.95 -21.30 -14.82
CA TYR A 185 -19.64 -20.75 -14.47
C TYR A 185 -18.63 -21.89 -14.26
N PRO A 186 -17.36 -21.72 -14.63
CA PRO A 186 -16.32 -22.71 -14.39
C PRO A 186 -16.26 -23.07 -12.90
N GLN A 187 -16.58 -24.31 -12.55
CA GLN A 187 -16.38 -24.82 -11.20
C GLN A 187 -14.88 -25.04 -10.99
N TYR A 188 -14.24 -24.13 -10.26
CA TYR A 188 -12.89 -24.35 -9.77
C TYR A 188 -12.92 -25.57 -8.84
N THR A 189 -12.28 -26.66 -9.25
CA THR A 189 -12.11 -27.83 -8.40
C THR A 189 -11.17 -27.43 -7.27
N LEU A 190 -11.66 -27.49 -6.03
CA LEU A 190 -10.82 -27.32 -4.84
C LEU A 190 -9.59 -28.21 -4.99
N ARG A 191 -8.41 -27.58 -4.92
CA ARG A 191 -7.12 -28.28 -5.03
C ARG A 191 -7.11 -29.34 -3.93
N LYS A 192 -7.03 -30.63 -4.30
CA LYS A 192 -6.92 -31.71 -3.32
C LYS A 192 -5.62 -31.50 -2.54
N GLU A 193 -5.76 -31.51 -1.21
CA GLU A 193 -4.66 -31.47 -0.22
C GLU A 193 -3.67 -32.61 -0.44
#